data_AF-A0A4D7BYK3-F1
#
_entry.id   AF-A0A4D7BYK3-F1
#
_cell.length_a   1.000
_cell.length_b   1.000
_cell.length_c   1.000
_cell.angle_alpha   90.00
_cell.angle_beta   90.00
_cell.angle_gamma   90.00
#
_symmetry.space_group_name_H-M   'P 1'
#
loop_
_entity.id
_entity.type
_entity.pdbx_description
1 polymer ?
#
loop_
_entity_poly.entity_id
_entity_poly.type
_entity_poly.pdbx_seq_one_letter_code
_entity_poly.pdbx_strand_id
1 'polypeptide(L)'
;MVMFVAGEHFVSAALEINPALWEYAFEKRVLIATPTNLIALARTIALGWRQERLAEQAQQIGGLGKELYQRLIRLGERVQDIGRKIGATVKSYNEFVGTLETSVLPQARKFSELQGVEGPETLEPVEAALRPLAGRDLSLSPPADAA
;
A
#
# COMPACT_ATOMS: atom_id res chain seq x y z
N MET A 1 -43.71 7.68 0.99
CA MET A 1 -44.37 6.45 1.48
C MET A 1 -44.80 5.64 0.28
N VAL A 2 -44.66 4.32 0.28
CA VAL A 2 -45.06 3.48 -0.86
C VAL A 2 -46.33 2.72 -0.50
N MET A 3 -47.38 2.85 -1.32
CA MET A 3 -48.61 2.08 -1.22
C MET A 3 -48.55 0.96 -2.26
N PHE A 4 -48.57 -0.28 -1.78
CA PHE A 4 -48.48 -1.45 -2.66
C PHE A 4 -49.87 -1.90 -3.13
N VAL A 5 -49.99 -2.19 -4.43
CA VAL A 5 -51.19 -2.76 -5.05
C VAL A 5 -50.82 -4.05 -5.77
N ALA A 6 -51.48 -5.16 -5.45
CA ALA A 6 -51.07 -6.51 -5.84
C ALA A 6 -51.26 -6.87 -7.34
N GLY A 7 -51.60 -5.91 -8.20
CA GLY A 7 -51.73 -6.14 -9.64
C GLY A 7 -51.89 -4.84 -10.42
N GLU A 8 -51.29 -4.80 -11.62
CA GLU A 8 -51.34 -3.64 -12.53
C GLU A 8 -52.79 -3.27 -12.88
N HIS A 9 -53.63 -4.29 -13.13
CA HIS A 9 -55.03 -4.12 -13.53
C HIS A 9 -55.89 -3.40 -12.48
N PHE A 10 -55.56 -3.53 -11.18
CA PHE A 10 -56.27 -2.81 -10.13
C PHE A 10 -55.97 -1.31 -10.16
N VAL A 11 -54.73 -0.95 -10.48
CA VAL A 11 -54.33 0.46 -10.62
C VAL A 11 -54.97 1.06 -11.88
N SER A 12 -54.93 0.35 -13.01
CA SER A 12 -55.58 0.82 -14.25
C SER A 12 -57.09 1.01 -14.08
N ALA A 13 -57.79 0.03 -13.50
CA ALA A 13 -59.22 0.12 -13.27
C ALA A 13 -59.59 1.27 -12.32
N ALA A 14 -58.79 1.52 -11.27
CA ALA A 14 -59.02 2.64 -10.36
C ALA A 14 -58.84 4.01 -11.06
N LEU A 15 -57.89 4.11 -11.99
CA LEU A 15 -57.62 5.32 -12.76
C LEU A 15 -58.65 5.59 -13.86
N GLU A 16 -59.24 4.55 -14.43
CA GLU A 16 -60.36 4.69 -15.36
C GLU A 16 -61.58 5.33 -14.68
N ILE A 17 -61.82 4.99 -13.40
CA ILE A 17 -62.92 5.55 -12.60
C ILE A 17 -62.56 6.95 -12.08
N ASN A 18 -61.32 7.16 -11.62
CA ASN A 18 -60.85 8.45 -11.14
C ASN A 18 -59.43 8.75 -11.65
N PRO A 19 -59.30 9.47 -12.77
CA PRO A 19 -58.01 9.82 -13.35
C PRO A 19 -57.14 10.71 -12.44
N ALA A 20 -57.74 11.52 -11.57
CA ALA A 20 -57.03 12.44 -10.67
C ALA A 20 -56.37 11.72 -9.47
N LEU A 21 -56.59 10.42 -9.30
CA LEU A 21 -56.07 9.63 -8.19
C LEU A 21 -54.54 9.64 -8.13
N TRP A 22 -53.85 9.68 -9.28
CA TRP A 22 -52.38 9.79 -9.33
C TRP A 22 -51.89 11.09 -8.73
N GLU A 23 -52.47 12.21 -9.14
CA GLU A 23 -52.08 13.54 -8.68
C GLU A 23 -52.37 13.70 -7.18
N TYR A 24 -53.53 13.21 -6.73
CA TYR A 24 -53.87 13.13 -5.30
C TYR A 24 -52.85 12.32 -4.49
N ALA A 25 -52.43 11.15 -4.98
CA ALA A 25 -51.42 10.33 -4.30
C ALA A 25 -50.06 11.04 -4.24
N PHE A 26 -49.66 11.69 -5.33
CA PHE A 26 -48.42 12.47 -5.39
C PHE A 26 -48.42 13.67 -4.44
N GLU A 27 -49.51 14.44 -4.36
CA GLU A 27 -49.68 15.54 -3.40
C GLU A 27 -49.52 15.07 -1.95
N LYS A 28 -49.97 13.83 -1.66
CA LYS A 28 -49.81 13.19 -0.35
C LYS A 28 -48.46 12.50 -0.15
N ARG A 29 -47.52 12.60 -1.09
CA ARG A 29 -46.21 11.93 -1.08
C ARG A 29 -46.33 10.40 -0.96
N VAL A 30 -47.38 9.84 -1.54
CA VAL A 30 -47.65 8.41 -1.61
C VAL A 30 -47.42 7.94 -3.04
N LEU A 31 -46.46 7.04 -3.21
CA LEU A 31 -46.21 6.42 -4.51
C LEU A 31 -47.01 5.12 -4.59
N ILE A 32 -47.91 5.03 -5.56
CA ILE A 32 -48.63 3.80 -5.88
C ILE A 32 -47.66 2.88 -6.62
N ALA A 33 -47.31 1.75 -6.01
CA ALA A 33 -46.39 0.77 -6.58
C ALA A 33 -47.09 -0.56 -6.79
N THR A 34 -46.98 -1.07 -8.01
CA THR A 34 -47.31 -2.44 -8.40
C THR A 34 -46.07 -3.34 -8.19
N PRO A 35 -46.18 -4.67 -8.30
CA PRO A 35 -45.02 -5.56 -8.14
C PRO A 35 -43.83 -5.15 -9.02
N THR A 36 -44.10 -4.76 -10.26
CA THR A 36 -43.09 -4.30 -11.23
C THR A 36 -42.37 -3.05 -10.74
N ASN A 37 -43.14 -2.03 -10.36
CA ASN A 37 -42.60 -0.73 -9.96
C ASN A 37 -41.87 -0.83 -8.61
N LEU A 38 -42.37 -1.66 -7.69
CA LEU A 38 -41.71 -1.92 -6.41
C LEU A 38 -40.34 -2.58 -6.63
N ILE A 39 -40.27 -3.61 -7.49
CA ILE A 39 -39.00 -4.27 -7.83
C ILE A 39 -38.04 -3.28 -8.49
N ALA A 40 -38.52 -2.42 -9.39
CA ALA A 40 -37.70 -1.39 -10.04
C ALA A 40 -37.11 -0.41 -9.02
N LEU A 41 -37.93 0.13 -8.12
CA LEU A 41 -37.48 1.04 -7.05
C LEU A 41 -36.49 0.37 -6.10
N ALA A 42 -36.77 -0.87 -5.68
CA ALA A 42 -35.88 -1.65 -4.83
C ALA A 42 -34.52 -1.88 -5.50
N ARG A 43 -34.50 -2.20 -6.80
CA ARG A 43 -33.26 -2.32 -7.58
C ARG A 43 -32.50 -1.00 -7.65
N THR A 44 -33.18 0.13 -7.85
CA THR A 44 -32.54 1.45 -7.87
C THR A 44 -31.91 1.79 -6.52
N ILE A 45 -32.59 1.51 -5.41
CA ILE A 45 -32.03 1.71 -4.06
C ILE A 45 -30.82 0.80 -3.84
N ALA A 46 -30.93 -0.48 -4.21
CA ALA A 46 -29.83 -1.44 -4.09
C ALA A 46 -28.60 -1.03 -4.92
N LEU A 47 -28.80 -0.47 -6.11
CA LEU A 47 -27.74 0.08 -6.94
C LEU A 47 -27.10 1.31 -6.30
N GLY A 48 -27.90 2.21 -5.71
CA GLY A 48 -27.40 3.39 -4.98
C GLY A 48 -26.49 3.00 -3.83
N TRP A 49 -26.92 2.04 -2.99
CA TRP A 49 -26.07 1.53 -1.89
C TRP A 49 -24.81 0.85 -2.40
N ARG A 50 -24.87 0.12 -3.52
CA ARG A 50 -23.67 -0.48 -4.11
C ARG A 50 -22.67 0.58 -4.57
N GLN A 51 -23.15 1.66 -5.19
CA GLN A 51 -22.28 2.77 -5.60
C GLN A 51 -21.64 3.46 -4.40
N GLU A 52 -22.42 3.73 -3.34
CA GLU A 52 -21.91 4.33 -2.11
C GLU A 52 -20.85 3.45 -1.44
N ARG A 53 -21.10 2.13 -1.34
CA ARG A 53 -20.11 1.16 -0.84
C ARG A 53 -18.83 1.12 -1.67
N LEU A 54 -18.94 1.17 -2.99
CA LEU A 54 -17.76 1.21 -3.87
C LEU A 54 -16.95 2.50 -3.68
N ALA A 55 -17.62 3.64 -3.51
CA ALA A 55 -16.97 4.91 -3.24
C ALA A 55 -16.24 4.89 -1.88
N GLU A 56 -16.90 4.39 -0.82
CA GLU A 56 -16.28 4.20 0.50
C GLU A 56 -15.04 3.31 0.43
N GLN A 57 -15.13 2.17 -0.27
CA GLN A 57 -14.01 1.24 -0.45
C GLN A 57 -12.86 1.87 -1.22
N ALA A 58 -13.14 2.59 -2.31
CA ALA A 58 -12.11 3.29 -3.08
C ALA A 58 -11.37 4.32 -2.22
N GLN A 59 -12.10 5.07 -1.38
CA GLN A 59 -11.50 6.04 -0.47
C GLN A 59 -10.59 5.37 0.58
N GLN A 60 -11.03 4.24 1.14
CA GLN A 60 -10.23 3.47 2.10
C GLN A 60 -8.95 2.90 1.46
N ILE A 61 -9.06 2.34 0.26
CA ILE A 61 -7.91 1.83 -0.51
C ILE A 61 -6.93 2.97 -0.83
N GLY A 62 -7.43 4.13 -1.26
CA GLY A 62 -6.60 5.31 -1.51
C GLY A 62 -5.86 5.78 -0.25
N GLY A 63 -6.54 5.79 0.90
CA GLY A 63 -5.93 6.10 2.20
C GLY A 63 -4.81 5.13 2.59
N LEU A 64 -5.08 3.82 2.52
CA LEU A 64 -4.09 2.77 2.79
C LEU A 64 -2.90 2.83 1.82
N GLY A 65 -3.15 3.09 0.54
CA GLY A 65 -2.11 3.25 -0.46
C GLY A 65 -1.18 4.42 -0.15
N LYS A 66 -1.74 5.57 0.24
CA LYS A 66 -0.96 6.75 0.67
C LYS A 66 -0.11 6.44 1.90
N GLU A 67 -0.67 5.75 2.88
CA GLU A 67 0.07 5.37 4.10
C GLU A 67 1.22 4.41 3.78
N LEU A 68 0.96 3.37 2.97
CA LEU A 68 1.98 2.43 2.52
C LEU A 68 3.12 3.14 1.80
N TYR A 69 2.80 4.07 0.89
CA TYR A 69 3.78 4.85 0.16
C TYR A 69 4.68 5.68 1.11
N GLN A 70 4.09 6.35 2.10
CA GLN A 70 4.87 7.07 3.12
C GLN A 70 5.76 6.15 3.95
N ARG A 71 5.30 4.93 4.28
CA ARG A 71 6.11 3.93 4.99
C ARG A 71 7.29 3.46 4.12
N LEU A 72 7.09 3.26 2.82
CA LEU A 72 8.14 2.87 1.88
C LEU A 72 9.21 3.96 1.72
N ILE A 73 8.81 5.24 1.66
CA ILE A 73 9.77 6.36 1.63
C ILE A 73 10.67 6.32 2.88
N ARG A 74 10.08 6.27 4.07
CA ARG A 74 10.82 6.22 5.34
C ARG A 74 11.73 4.98 5.43
N LEU A 75 11.28 3.85 4.89
CA LEU A 75 12.10 2.64 4.82
C LEU A 75 13.31 2.85 3.90
N GLY A 76 13.11 3.46 2.72
CA GLY A 76 14.18 3.80 1.78
C GLY A 76 15.25 4.68 2.40
N GLU A 77 14.85 5.74 3.11
CA GLU A 77 15.76 6.63 3.86
C GLU A 77 16.60 5.84 4.88
N ARG A 78 15.97 4.93 5.62
CA ARG A 78 16.65 4.11 6.62
C ARG A 78 17.61 3.10 6.01
N VAL A 79 17.24 2.50 4.88
CA VAL A 79 18.12 1.59 4.12
C VAL A 79 19.34 2.34 3.60
N GLN A 80 19.16 3.55 3.07
CA GLN A 80 20.27 4.40 2.64
C GLN A 80 21.20 4.78 3.80
N ASP A 81 20.64 5.13 4.97
CA ASP A 81 21.44 5.44 6.15
C ASP A 81 22.27 4.24 6.64
N ILE A 82 21.66 3.05 6.68
CA ILE A 82 22.34 1.80 7.01
C ILE A 82 23.46 1.52 6.00
N GLY A 83 23.20 1.68 4.70
CA GLY A 83 24.21 1.50 3.65
C GLY A 83 25.44 2.40 3.86
N ARG A 84 25.24 3.68 4.21
CA ARG A 84 26.35 4.59 4.54
C ARG A 84 27.14 4.13 5.77
N LYS A 85 26.44 3.72 6.83
CA LYS A 85 27.08 3.25 8.07
C LYS A 85 27.92 2.00 7.85
N ILE A 86 27.40 1.03 7.10
CA ILE A 86 28.19 -0.18 6.79
C ILE A 86 29.39 0.19 5.91
N GLY A 87 29.24 1.10 4.94
CA GLY A 87 30.36 1.60 4.16
C GLY A 87 31.46 2.23 5.03
N ALA A 88 31.08 3.01 6.05
CA ALA A 88 32.02 3.57 7.01
C ALA A 88 32.71 2.47 7.85
N THR A 89 31.96 1.46 8.32
CA THR A 89 32.52 0.33 9.06
C THR A 89 33.53 -0.46 8.22
N VAL A 90 33.21 -0.75 6.96
CA VAL A 90 34.13 -1.44 6.03
C VAL A 90 35.40 -0.63 5.82
N LYS A 91 35.29 0.70 5.68
CA LYS A 91 36.45 1.58 5.58
C LYS A 91 37.34 1.49 6.83
N SER A 92 36.76 1.62 8.03
CA SER A 92 37.52 1.52 9.28
C SER A 92 38.16 0.15 9.48
N TYR A 93 37.49 -0.93 9.06
CA TYR A 93 38.06 -2.28 9.06
C TYR A 93 39.28 -2.37 8.14
N ASN A 94 39.18 -1.86 6.91
CA ASN A 94 40.29 -1.87 5.95
C ASN A 94 41.50 -1.06 6.45
N GLU A 95 41.26 0.10 7.07
CA GLU A 95 42.31 0.92 7.69
C GLU A 95 43.00 0.19 8.85
N PHE A 96 42.23 -0.52 9.68
CA PHE A 96 42.75 -1.32 10.79
C PHE A 96 43.61 -2.49 10.28
N VAL A 97 43.12 -3.25 9.31
CA VAL A 97 43.87 -4.35 8.68
C VAL A 97 45.16 -3.83 8.03
N GLY A 98 45.09 -2.73 7.27
CA GLY A 98 46.29 -2.12 6.70
C GLY A 98 47.30 -1.68 7.75
N THR A 99 46.84 -1.18 8.90
CA THR A 99 47.73 -0.82 10.03
C THR A 99 48.36 -2.07 10.64
N LEU A 100 47.57 -3.14 10.86
CA LEU A 100 48.06 -4.41 11.38
C LEU A 100 49.16 -5.00 10.48
N GLU A 101 48.94 -5.00 9.16
CA GLU A 101 49.90 -5.53 8.18
C GLU A 101 51.19 -4.71 8.08
N THR A 102 51.08 -3.39 8.12
CA THR A 102 52.23 -2.49 7.89
C THR A 102 53.05 -2.22 9.14
N SER A 103 52.42 -2.21 10.33
CA SER A 103 53.08 -1.81 11.57
C SER A 103 53.26 -2.95 12.56
N VAL A 104 52.25 -3.82 12.73
CA VAL A 104 52.24 -4.82 13.81
C VAL A 104 52.87 -6.14 13.37
N LEU A 105 52.47 -6.69 12.22
CA LEU A 105 53.01 -7.96 11.73
C LEU A 105 54.54 -7.94 11.53
N PRO A 106 55.16 -6.87 11.01
CA PRO A 106 56.62 -6.80 10.90
C PRO A 106 57.31 -6.77 12.27
N GLN A 107 56.72 -6.11 13.26
CA GLN A 107 57.25 -6.10 14.63
C GLN A 107 57.10 -7.47 15.30
N ALA A 108 55.97 -8.13 15.14
CA ALA A 108 55.74 -9.48 15.64
C ALA A 108 56.72 -10.49 15.04
N ARG A 109 57.01 -10.41 13.73
CA ARG A 109 58.03 -11.22 13.05
C ARG A 109 59.43 -10.98 13.63
N LYS A 110 59.86 -9.71 13.74
CA LYS A 110 61.15 -9.36 14.36
C LYS A 110 61.29 -9.86 15.79
N PHE A 111 60.21 -9.80 16.57
CA PHE A 111 60.19 -10.31 17.94
C PHE A 111 60.31 -11.84 18.00
N SER A 112 59.57 -12.55 17.15
CA SER A 112 59.64 -14.01 17.00
C SER A 112 61.05 -14.47 16.61
N GLU A 113 61.71 -13.78 15.67
CA GLU A 113 63.11 -14.03 15.29
C GLU A 113 64.08 -13.86 16.47
N LEU A 114 63.89 -12.83 17.30
CA LEU A 114 64.76 -12.57 18.46
C LEU A 114 64.54 -13.53 19.64
N GLN A 115 63.32 -14.03 19.82
CA GLN A 115 62.97 -14.92 20.93
C GLN A 115 62.95 -16.41 20.54
N GLY A 116 63.14 -16.76 19.26
CA GLY A 116 63.12 -18.14 18.78
C GLY A 116 61.75 -18.82 18.91
N VAL A 117 60.66 -18.04 18.93
CA VAL A 117 59.27 -18.52 19.05
C VAL A 117 58.61 -18.54 17.67
N GLU A 118 57.61 -19.40 17.44
CA GLU A 118 56.84 -19.38 16.20
C GLU A 118 56.11 -18.04 15.99
N GLY A 119 56.14 -17.56 14.75
CA GLY A 119 55.54 -16.28 14.35
C GLY A 119 54.02 -16.33 14.19
N PRO A 120 53.37 -15.17 14.04
CA PRO A 120 51.91 -15.09 13.88
C PRO A 120 51.44 -15.80 12.60
N GLU A 121 50.33 -16.52 12.72
CA GLU A 121 49.68 -17.27 11.63
C GLU A 121 49.09 -16.33 10.56
N THR A 122 49.06 -16.78 9.31
CA THR A 122 48.59 -15.98 8.17
C THR A 122 47.09 -15.73 8.28
N LEU A 123 46.68 -14.46 8.32
CA LEU A 123 45.26 -14.10 8.31
C LEU A 123 44.71 -14.18 6.89
N GLU A 124 43.55 -14.82 6.71
CA GLU A 124 42.87 -14.87 5.41
C GLU A 124 42.10 -13.57 5.12
N PRO A 125 42.14 -13.04 3.88
CA PRO A 125 41.41 -11.84 3.52
C PRO A 125 39.89 -12.05 3.58
N VAL A 126 39.19 -11.15 4.26
CA VAL A 126 37.72 -11.10 4.23
C VAL A 126 37.28 -10.17 3.09
N GLU A 127 36.95 -10.73 1.92
CA GLU A 127 36.34 -9.98 0.81
C GLU A 127 34.85 -9.73 1.06
N ALA A 128 34.52 -8.75 1.90
CA ALA A 128 33.13 -8.30 2.08
C ALA A 128 32.84 -7.08 1.21
N ALA A 129 32.53 -7.29 -0.07
CA ALA A 129 32.05 -6.22 -0.95
C ALA A 129 30.56 -5.91 -0.66
N LEU A 130 30.25 -4.64 -0.36
CA LEU A 130 28.87 -4.19 -0.24
C LEU A 130 28.16 -4.27 -1.59
N ARG A 131 27.02 -4.96 -1.64
CA ARG A 131 26.16 -4.97 -2.82
C ARG A 131 25.64 -3.55 -3.07
N PRO A 132 25.94 -2.91 -4.22
CA PRO A 132 25.41 -1.59 -4.53
C PRO A 132 23.88 -1.66 -4.56
N LEU A 133 23.22 -0.66 -3.99
CA LEU A 133 21.82 -0.41 -4.27
C LEU A 133 21.73 -0.04 -5.76
N ALA A 134 21.39 -1.01 -6.60
CA ALA A 134 20.97 -0.72 -7.96
C ALA A 134 19.79 0.25 -7.84
N GLY A 135 19.86 1.41 -8.49
CA GLY A 135 18.84 2.45 -8.51
C GLY A 135 17.54 1.97 -9.15
N ARG A 136 16.91 0.98 -8.55
CA ARG A 136 15.55 0.57 -8.84
C ARG A 136 14.68 1.65 -8.23
N ASP A 137 14.19 2.51 -9.10
CA ASP A 137 13.12 3.44 -8.80
C ASP A 137 12.01 2.68 -8.05
N LEU A 138 11.90 2.95 -6.76
CA LEU A 138 10.76 2.55 -5.92
C LEU A 138 9.57 3.49 -6.16
N SER A 139 9.62 4.34 -7.19
CA SER A 139 8.49 5.13 -7.66
C SER A 139 7.44 4.18 -8.23
N LEU A 140 6.61 3.67 -7.33
CA LEU A 140 5.29 3.17 -7.67
C LEU A 140 4.50 4.38 -8.17
N SER A 141 4.66 4.73 -9.46
CA SER A 141 3.81 5.73 -10.09
C SER A 141 2.36 5.28 -9.92
N PRO A 142 1.45 6.17 -9.50
CA PRO A 142 0.03 5.84 -9.45
C PRO A 142 -0.44 5.44 -10.86
N PRO A 143 -1.34 4.45 -10.98
CA PRO A 143 -1.92 4.10 -12.27
C PRO A 143 -2.57 5.34 -12.90
N ALA A 144 -2.30 5.56 -14.19
CA ALA A 144 -2.65 6.78 -14.92
C ALA A 144 -4.16 7.02 -15.14
N ASP A 145 -5.04 6.19 -14.57
CA ASP A 145 -6.48 6.20 -14.82
C ASP A 145 -7.32 6.54 -13.58
N ALA A 146 -6.94 7.59 -12.86
CA ALA A 146 -7.72 8.13 -11.72
C ALA A 146 -7.93 9.66 -11.82
N ALA A 147 -8.21 10.15 -13.03
CA ALA A 147 -8.64 11.53 -13.31
C ALA A 147 -9.98 11.53 -14.05
#